data_AF-F9U627-F1
#
_entry.id   AF-F9U627-F1
#
_cell.length_a   1.000
_cell.length_b   1.000
_cell.length_c   1.000
_cell.angle_alpha   90.00
_cell.angle_beta   90.00
_cell.angle_gamma   90.00
#
_symmetry.space_group_name_H-M   'P 1'
#
loop_
_entity.id
_entity.type
_entity.pdbx_description
1 polymer ?
#
loop_
_entity_poly.entity_id
_entity_poly.type
_entity_poly.pdbx_seq_one_letter_code
_entity_poly.pdbx_strand_id
1 'polypeptide(L)'
;MLSPPPLSGRDRRTLLFAGLAATLVVLAISATASAGTTGTEFSALYTLLTGWMTGFLGRVVAVIFIIIGVIAGAARQSIMGFVLGIAAGVGMFLAPAIVDGVVTATLPVL
;
A
#
# COMPACT_ATOMS: atom_id res chain seq x y z
N MET A 1 -32.68 1.52 43.62
CA MET A 1 -33.42 0.27 43.35
C MET A 1 -34.59 0.55 42.40
N LEU A 2 -34.31 0.92 41.15
CA LEU A 2 -35.34 0.89 40.10
C LEU A 2 -34.87 -0.11 39.06
N SER A 3 -35.43 -1.31 39.12
CA SER A 3 -35.30 -2.31 38.08
C SER A 3 -35.83 -1.72 36.77
N PRO A 4 -35.11 -1.80 35.64
CA PRO A 4 -35.66 -1.38 34.36
C PRO A 4 -36.91 -2.24 34.05
N PRO A 5 -38.00 -1.63 33.54
CA PRO A 5 -39.24 -2.35 33.24
C PRO A 5 -39.00 -3.47 32.22
N PRO A 6 -39.78 -4.57 32.26
CA PRO A 6 -39.61 -5.68 31.34
C PRO A 6 -39.86 -5.23 29.89
N LEU A 7 -38.81 -5.28 29.07
CA LEU A 7 -38.88 -4.86 27.68
C LEU A 7 -39.72 -5.84 26.86
N SER A 8 -40.68 -5.32 26.11
CA SER A 8 -41.52 -6.15 25.23
C SER A 8 -40.66 -6.78 24.11
N GLY A 9 -41.09 -7.94 23.60
CA GLY A 9 -40.35 -8.68 22.56
C GLY A 9 -40.14 -7.89 21.26
N ARG A 10 -40.96 -6.86 21.00
CA ARG A 10 -40.77 -5.92 19.87
C ARG A 10 -39.69 -4.89 20.18
N ASP A 11 -39.67 -4.32 21.39
CA ASP A 11 -38.69 -3.31 21.79
C ASP A 11 -37.27 -3.89 21.84
N ARG A 12 -37.13 -5.15 22.29
CA ARG A 12 -35.85 -5.86 22.24
C ARG A 12 -35.33 -6.04 20.81
N ARG A 13 -36.21 -6.30 19.84
CA ARG A 13 -35.82 -6.40 18.42
C ARG A 13 -35.43 -5.04 17.88
N THR A 14 -36.19 -3.99 18.15
CA THR A 14 -35.87 -2.62 17.73
C THR A 14 -34.54 -2.14 18.31
N LEU A 15 -34.23 -2.45 19.57
CA LEU A 15 -32.95 -2.12 20.20
C LEU A 15 -31.79 -2.92 19.61
N LEU A 16 -31.99 -4.20 19.26
CA LEU A 16 -30.97 -5.00 18.56
C LEU A 16 -30.71 -4.47 17.14
N PHE A 17 -31.76 -4.12 16.40
CA PHE A 17 -31.63 -3.51 15.07
C PHE A 17 -30.96 -2.13 15.13
N ALA A 18 -31.31 -1.30 16.12
CA ALA A 18 -30.67 -0.01 16.34
C ALA A 18 -29.19 -0.16 16.73
N GLY A 19 -28.85 -1.14 17.58
CA GLY A 19 -27.46 -1.45 17.94
C GLY A 19 -26.64 -1.94 16.75
N LEU A 20 -27.22 -2.78 15.90
CA LEU A 20 -26.58 -3.30 14.69
C LEU A 20 -26.40 -2.18 13.64
N ALA A 21 -27.41 -1.33 13.46
CA ALA A 21 -27.32 -0.14 12.60
C ALA A 21 -26.27 0.87 13.11
N ALA A 22 -26.20 1.11 14.41
CA ALA A 22 -25.17 1.98 15.00
C ALA A 22 -23.75 1.40 14.81
N THR A 23 -23.60 0.08 14.94
CA THR A 23 -22.32 -0.59 14.70
C THR A 23 -21.92 -0.52 13.23
N LEU A 24 -22.87 -0.69 12.29
CA LEU A 24 -22.64 -0.50 10.85
C LEU A 24 -22.29 0.94 10.49
N VAL A 25 -22.91 1.93 11.14
CA VAL A 25 -22.57 3.35 10.94
C VAL A 25 -21.17 3.67 11.48
N VAL A 26 -20.80 3.14 12.64
CA VAL A 26 -19.44 3.31 13.20
C VAL A 26 -18.37 2.64 12.32
N LEU A 27 -18.67 1.47 11.74
CA LEU A 27 -17.80 0.81 10.76
C LEU A 27 -17.70 1.61 9.45
N ALA A 28 -18.80 2.19 8.97
CA ALA A 28 -18.82 3.02 7.76
C ALA A 28 -18.03 4.34 7.95
N ILE A 29 -18.07 4.93 9.15
CA ILE A 29 -17.26 6.12 9.48
C ILE A 29 -15.77 5.74 9.65
N SER A 30 -15.47 4.52 10.12
CA SER A 30 -14.08 4.02 10.16
C SER A 30 -13.51 3.73 8.76
N ALA A 31 -14.37 3.50 7.77
CA ALA A 31 -13.98 3.36 6.37
C ALA A 31 -13.60 4.68 5.69
N THR A 32 -13.91 5.84 6.30
CA THR A 32 -13.22 7.08 5.95
C THR A 32 -11.88 7.11 6.68
N ALA A 33 -11.00 6.17 6.31
CA ALA A 33 -9.57 6.37 6.46
C ALA A 33 -9.22 7.63 5.65
N SER A 34 -9.25 8.79 6.30
CA SER A 34 -8.84 10.06 5.73
C SER A 34 -7.31 10.07 5.61
N ALA A 35 -6.79 9.23 4.71
CA ALA A 35 -5.36 9.02 4.49
C ALA A 35 -4.75 10.04 3.51
N GLY A 36 -5.41 11.17 3.23
CA GLY A 36 -5.14 11.93 1.99
C GLY A 36 -5.15 13.45 2.06
N THR A 37 -5.08 14.10 3.22
CA THR A 37 -4.97 15.58 3.27
C THR A 37 -3.64 16.10 3.83
N THR A 38 -2.75 15.22 4.30
CA THR A 38 -1.39 15.56 4.76
C THR A 38 -0.40 14.79 3.90
N GLY A 39 0.64 15.45 3.35
CA GLY A 39 1.64 14.81 2.48
C GLY A 39 1.65 15.29 1.02
N THR A 40 0.76 16.21 0.63
CA THR A 40 0.78 16.79 -0.73
C THR A 40 2.04 17.60 -1.00
N GLU A 41 2.65 18.15 0.04
CA GLU A 41 3.96 18.80 0.00
C GLU A 41 5.07 17.86 -0.50
N PHE A 42 4.89 16.55 -0.32
CA PHE A 42 5.80 15.51 -0.79
C PHE A 42 5.41 14.92 -2.16
N SER A 43 4.31 15.36 -2.77
CA SER A 43 3.85 14.83 -4.07
C SER A 43 4.79 15.21 -5.23
N ALA A 44 5.30 16.44 -5.24
CA ALA A 44 6.19 16.92 -6.31
C ALA A 44 7.51 16.13 -6.36
N LEU A 45 8.11 15.89 -5.20
CA LEU A 45 9.33 15.11 -5.06
C LEU A 45 9.08 13.61 -5.27
N TYR A 46 7.91 13.08 -4.93
CA TYR A 46 7.56 11.70 -5.27
C TYR A 46 7.46 11.54 -6.79
N THR A 47 6.79 12.47 -7.46
CA THR A 47 6.69 12.51 -8.92
C THR A 47 8.06 12.64 -9.59
N LEU A 48 8.96 13.45 -9.02
CA LEU A 48 10.32 13.61 -9.54
C LEU A 48 11.15 12.33 -9.39
N LEU A 49 11.11 11.68 -8.23
CA LEU A 49 11.82 10.41 -7.99
C LEU A 49 11.26 9.27 -8.85
N THR A 50 9.93 9.17 -8.98
CA THR A 50 9.29 8.19 -9.88
C THR A 50 9.58 8.46 -11.34
N GLY A 51 9.65 9.73 -11.75
CA GLY A 51 10.13 10.14 -13.07
C GLY A 51 11.58 9.70 -13.34
N TRP A 52 12.46 9.79 -12.35
CA TRP A 52 13.83 9.26 -12.46
C TRP A 52 13.86 7.74 -12.58
N MET A 53 13.07 7.03 -11.78
CA MET A 53 13.00 5.56 -11.79
C MET A 53 12.44 4.99 -13.09
N THR A 54 11.44 5.65 -13.68
CA THR A 54 10.75 5.17 -14.89
C THR A 54 11.32 5.74 -16.19
N GLY A 55 12.03 6.86 -16.11
CA GLY A 55 12.61 7.57 -17.25
C GLY A 55 13.95 7.02 -17.74
N PHE A 56 14.63 7.82 -18.57
CA PHE A 56 15.92 7.43 -19.15
C PHE A 56 17.01 7.21 -18.09
N LEU A 57 16.99 7.99 -16.99
CA LEU A 57 17.91 7.81 -15.87
C LEU A 57 17.80 6.38 -15.30
N GLY A 58 16.58 5.93 -14.98
CA GLY A 58 16.34 4.59 -14.46
C GLY A 58 16.82 3.49 -15.40
N ARG A 59 16.68 3.67 -16.72
CA ARG A 59 17.22 2.73 -17.72
C ARG A 59 18.75 2.66 -17.67
N VAL A 60 19.42 3.80 -17.57
CA VAL A 60 20.89 3.85 -17.44
C VAL A 60 21.34 3.18 -16.15
N VAL A 61 20.68 3.47 -15.03
CA VAL A 61 20.99 2.86 -13.73
C VAL A 61 20.75 1.34 -13.75
N ALA A 62 19.68 0.87 -14.40
CA ALA A 62 19.43 -0.56 -14.57
C ALA A 62 20.57 -1.26 -15.35
N VAL A 63 21.08 -0.64 -16.41
CA VAL A 63 22.25 -1.15 -17.14
C VAL A 63 23.48 -1.20 -16.24
N ILE A 64 23.71 -0.16 -15.43
CA ILE A 64 24.81 -0.13 -14.46
C ILE A 64 24.70 -1.28 -13.45
N PHE A 65 23.51 -1.54 -12.89
CA PHE A 65 23.31 -2.67 -11.97
C PHE A 65 23.61 -4.02 -12.62
N ILE A 66 23.23 -4.21 -13.88
CA ILE A 66 23.56 -5.41 -14.63
C ILE A 66 25.08 -5.55 -14.80
N ILE A 67 25.77 -4.47 -15.19
CA ILE A 67 27.23 -4.47 -15.35
C ILE A 67 27.92 -4.83 -14.02
N ILE A 68 27.51 -4.20 -12.91
CA ILE A 68 28.06 -4.49 -11.58
C ILE A 68 27.78 -5.95 -11.19
N GLY A 69 26.57 -6.45 -11.45
CA GLY A 69 26.20 -7.85 -11.22
C GLY A 69 27.07 -8.83 -12.00
N VAL A 70 27.38 -8.52 -13.26
CA VAL A 70 28.28 -9.33 -14.08
C VAL A 70 29.70 -9.32 -13.51
N ILE A 71 30.23 -8.16 -13.12
CA ILE A 71 31.58 -8.06 -12.54
C ILE A 71 31.66 -8.86 -11.23
N ALA A 72 30.67 -8.72 -10.34
CA ALA A 72 30.60 -9.46 -9.08
C ALA A 72 30.40 -10.97 -9.30
N GLY A 73 29.63 -11.36 -10.31
CA GLY A 73 29.43 -12.75 -10.71
C GLY A 73 30.69 -13.37 -11.29
N ALA A 74 31.41 -12.64 -12.14
CA ALA A 74 32.67 -13.06 -12.73
C ALA A 74 33.74 -13.32 -11.66
N ALA A 75 33.82 -12.46 -10.63
CA ALA A 75 34.73 -12.66 -9.50
C ALA A 75 34.48 -13.96 -8.74
N ARG A 76 33.26 -14.52 -8.82
CA ARG A 76 32.87 -15.79 -8.16
C ARG A 76 32.60 -16.92 -9.16
N GLN A 77 32.96 -16.75 -10.44
CA GLN A 77 32.68 -17.69 -11.53
C GLN A 77 31.21 -18.17 -11.55
N SER A 78 30.28 -17.26 -11.27
CA SER A 78 28.86 -17.59 -11.08
C SER A 78 27.94 -16.68 -11.88
N ILE A 79 26.91 -17.29 -12.47
CA ILE A 79 25.83 -16.59 -13.20
C ILE A 79 24.92 -15.81 -12.24
N MET A 80 24.90 -16.15 -10.94
CA MET A 80 24.00 -15.54 -9.98
C MET A 80 24.20 -14.03 -9.82
N GLY A 81 25.43 -13.54 -10.02
CA GLY A 81 25.70 -12.09 -10.01
C GLY A 81 24.92 -11.33 -11.09
N PHE A 82 24.83 -11.90 -12.29
CA PHE A 82 24.04 -11.33 -13.38
C PHE A 82 22.54 -11.32 -13.07
N VAL A 83 22.01 -12.43 -12.53
CA VAL A 83 20.61 -12.54 -12.13
C VAL A 83 20.25 -11.48 -11.08
N LEU A 84 21.12 -11.28 -10.09
CA LEU A 84 20.94 -10.24 -9.08
C LEU A 84 21.00 -8.82 -9.68
N GLY A 85 21.89 -8.58 -10.65
CA GLY A 85 21.96 -7.32 -11.38
C GLY A 85 20.67 -6.99 -12.14
N ILE A 86 20.08 -7.98 -12.82
CA ILE A 86 18.78 -7.84 -13.48
C ILE A 86 17.67 -7.60 -12.45
N ALA A 87 17.62 -8.42 -11.41
CA ALA A 87 16.58 -8.31 -10.37
C ALA A 87 16.59 -6.93 -9.72
N ALA A 88 17.77 -6.36 -9.46
CA ALA A 88 17.91 -5.01 -8.94
C ALA A 88 17.39 -3.95 -9.93
N GLY A 89 17.74 -4.05 -11.21
CA GLY A 89 17.27 -3.12 -12.24
C GLY A 89 15.75 -3.18 -12.45
N VAL A 90 15.18 -4.38 -12.51
CA VAL A 90 13.72 -4.58 -12.63
C VAL A 90 13.00 -4.12 -11.36
N GLY A 91 13.56 -4.41 -10.18
CA GLY A 91 13.03 -3.97 -8.90
C GLY A 91 12.91 -2.46 -8.80
N MET A 92 13.90 -1.72 -9.29
CA MET A 92 13.86 -0.25 -9.34
C MET A 92 12.71 0.29 -10.21
N PHE A 93 12.41 -0.36 -11.34
CA PHE A 93 11.32 0.05 -12.22
C PHE A 93 9.93 -0.30 -11.67
N LEU A 94 9.82 -1.43 -10.96
CA LEU A 94 8.55 -1.87 -10.33
C LEU A 94 8.29 -1.20 -8.97
N ALA A 95 9.32 -0.67 -8.32
CA ALA A 95 9.21 -0.09 -6.97
C ALA A 95 8.09 0.96 -6.84
N PRO A 96 7.93 1.94 -7.77
CA PRO A 96 6.83 2.91 -7.68
C PRO A 96 5.45 2.24 -7.66
N ALA A 97 5.22 1.29 -8.58
CA ALA A 97 3.94 0.59 -8.70
C ALA A 97 3.63 -0.26 -7.46
N ILE A 98 4.65 -0.87 -6.85
CA ILE A 98 4.50 -1.64 -5.61
C ILE A 98 4.18 -0.69 -4.44
N VAL A 99 4.89 0.43 -4.31
CA VAL A 99 4.65 1.41 -3.25
C VAL A 99 3.24 1.98 -3.36
N ASP A 100 2.83 2.42 -4.55
CA ASP A 100 1.48 2.93 -4.80
C ASP A 100 0.46 1.85 -4.46
N GLY A 101 0.64 0.62 -4.98
CA GLY A 101 -0.27 -0.49 -4.71
C GLY A 101 -0.44 -0.85 -3.24
N VAL A 102 0.61 -0.74 -2.43
CA VAL A 102 0.55 -1.02 -0.97
C VAL A 102 -0.06 0.15 -0.21
N VAL A 103 0.33 1.39 -0.54
CA VAL A 103 -0.08 2.58 0.22
C VAL A 103 -1.52 2.99 -0.10
N THR A 104 -1.99 2.77 -1.33
CA THR A 104 -3.36 3.11 -1.74
C THR A 104 -4.38 1.98 -1.55
N ALA A 105 -3.95 0.79 -1.10
CA ALA A 105 -4.84 -0.32 -0.82
C ALA A 105 -5.67 -0.06 0.45
N THR A 106 -6.73 0.74 0.32
CA THR A 106 -7.85 0.69 1.27
C THR A 106 -8.66 -0.58 0.98
N LEU A 107 -9.08 -1.28 2.03
CA LEU A 107 -9.90 -2.49 1.91
C LEU A 107 -11.07 -2.23 0.94
N PRO A 108 -11.25 -3.02 -0.14
CA PRO A 108 -12.47 -2.94 -0.92
C PRO A 108 -13.61 -3.34 0.00
N VAL A 109 -14.48 -2.38 0.31
CA VAL A 109 -15.68 -2.64 1.11
C VAL A 109 -16.58 -3.54 0.27
N LEU A 110 -16.66 -4.82 0.65
CA LEU A 110 -17.70 -5.73 0.21
C LEU A 110 -18.89 -5.60 1.16
#